data_AF-K1SCG8-F1
#
_entry.id   AF-K1SCG8-F1
#
_cell.length_a   1.000
_cell.length_b   1.000
_cell.length_c   1.000
_cell.angle_alpha   90.00
_cell.angle_beta   90.00
_cell.angle_gamma   90.00
#
_symmetry.space_group_name_H-M   'P 1'
#
loop_
_entity.id
_entity.type
_entity.pdbx_description
1 polymer ?
#
loop_
_entity_poly.entity_id
_entity_poly.type
_entity_poly.pdbx_seq_one_letter_code
_entity_poly.pdbx_strand_id
1 'polypeptide(L)'
;MINLDCGENRLSELNVRNNRALRYLYCYNNDLNNLDISNNPELEVLECYDNAHLQIESIYGVMIRRNPYGTGIRVLDTTNNPKLKVLKCSSNEITSLNLSKNYQLLHLDCDDNRIEILDVSTTQLNHYIP
;
A
#
# COMPACT_ATOMS: atom_id res chain seq x y z
N MET A 1 -6.97 -9.45 17.08
CA MET A 1 -5.89 -9.90 16.18
C MET A 1 -4.84 -8.80 16.12
N ILE A 2 -3.56 -9.16 16.24
CA ILE A 2 -2.44 -8.20 16.24
C ILE A 2 -1.71 -8.21 14.89
N ASN A 3 -1.59 -9.39 14.28
CA ASN A 3 -0.95 -9.60 12.99
C ASN A 3 -1.95 -10.20 12.02
N LEU A 4 -1.96 -9.73 10.78
CA LEU A 4 -2.66 -10.36 9.66
C LEU A 4 -1.70 -10.44 8.49
N ASP A 5 -1.44 -11.67 8.04
CA ASP A 5 -0.73 -11.94 6.80
C ASP A 5 -1.69 -12.60 5.83
N CYS A 6 -1.90 -11.93 4.70
CA CYS A 6 -2.70 -12.36 3.57
C CYS A 6 -1.99 -12.04 2.25
N GLY A 7 -0.66 -11.89 2.29
CA GLY A 7 0.16 -11.66 1.12
C GLY A 7 0.08 -12.82 0.12
N GLU A 8 0.47 -12.58 -1.13
CA GLU A 8 0.54 -13.58 -2.20
C GLU A 8 -0.79 -14.32 -2.46
N ASN A 9 -1.88 -13.56 -2.51
CA ASN A 9 -3.19 -14.08 -2.84
C ASN A 9 -3.72 -13.40 -4.11
N ARG A 10 -5.03 -13.53 -4.36
CA ARG A 10 -5.73 -12.86 -5.46
C ARG A 10 -6.90 -12.06 -4.90
N LEU A 11 -6.68 -11.42 -3.75
CA LEU A 11 -7.71 -10.64 -3.07
C LEU A 11 -7.97 -9.38 -3.89
N SER A 12 -9.21 -9.21 -4.32
CA SER A 12 -9.69 -7.95 -4.90
C SER A 12 -10.24 -6.99 -3.83
N GLU A 13 -10.48 -7.50 -2.62
CA GLU A 13 -10.98 -6.74 -1.47
C GLU A 13 -10.37 -7.29 -0.18
N LEU A 14 -10.06 -6.39 0.76
CA LEU A 14 -9.61 -6.73 2.10
C LEU A 14 -10.32 -5.83 3.13
N ASN A 15 -11.02 -6.45 4.08
CA ASN A 15 -11.73 -5.73 5.14
C ASN A 15 -11.08 -5.97 6.50
N VAL A 16 -10.45 -4.93 7.05
CA VAL A 16 -9.78 -4.93 8.37
C VAL A 16 -10.45 -4.01 9.39
N ARG A 17 -11.65 -3.51 9.09
CA ARG A 17 -12.31 -2.42 9.84
C ARG A 17 -12.54 -2.74 11.33
N ASN A 18 -12.74 -4.02 11.66
CA ASN A 18 -13.00 -4.45 13.04
C ASN A 18 -11.72 -4.83 13.81
N ASN A 19 -10.56 -4.81 13.14
CA ASN A 19 -9.28 -5.23 13.72
C ASN A 19 -8.57 -4.03 14.38
N ARG A 20 -9.22 -3.35 15.33
CA ARG A 20 -8.69 -2.11 15.95
C ARG A 20 -7.34 -2.27 16.65
N ALA A 21 -7.00 -3.48 17.08
CA ALA A 21 -5.73 -3.82 17.71
C ALA A 21 -4.66 -4.33 16.72
N LEU A 22 -4.93 -4.27 15.41
CA LEU A 22 -3.98 -4.70 14.38
C LEU A 22 -2.76 -3.78 14.37
N ARG A 23 -1.57 -4.39 14.47
CA ARG A 23 -0.26 -3.72 14.48
C ARG A 23 0.55 -4.02 13.22
N TYR A 24 0.34 -5.19 12.61
CA TYR A 24 1.09 -5.63 11.43
C TYR A 24 0.12 -6.15 10.38
N LEU A 25 0.14 -5.53 9.20
CA LEU A 25 -0.66 -5.92 8.06
C LEU A 25 0.23 -6.19 6.85
N TYR A 26 0.20 -7.43 6.38
CA TYR A 26 0.86 -7.87 5.16
C TYR A 26 -0.21 -8.29 4.15
N CYS A 27 -0.38 -7.50 3.10
CA CYS A 27 -1.34 -7.73 2.02
C CYS A 27 -0.71 -7.46 0.64
N TYR A 28 0.60 -7.67 0.53
CA TYR A 28 1.36 -7.53 -0.70
C TYR A 28 0.99 -8.63 -1.72
N ASN A 29 1.30 -8.43 -3.01
CA ASN A 29 1.02 -9.41 -4.07
C ASN A 29 -0.46 -9.86 -4.07
N ASN A 30 -1.37 -8.91 -4.28
CA ASN A 30 -2.81 -9.13 -4.39
C ASN A 30 -3.38 -8.27 -5.54
N ASP A 31 -4.70 -8.25 -5.73
CA ASP A 31 -5.35 -7.43 -6.77
C ASP A 31 -6.13 -6.25 -6.13
N LEU A 32 -5.61 -5.67 -5.04
CA LEU A 32 -6.30 -4.63 -4.27
C LEU A 32 -6.22 -3.25 -4.95
N ASN A 33 -7.37 -2.75 -5.40
CA ASN A 33 -7.48 -1.38 -5.93
C ASN A 33 -7.72 -0.30 -4.84
N ASN A 34 -8.03 -0.74 -3.61
CA ASN A 34 -8.30 0.12 -2.46
C ASN A 34 -7.94 -0.61 -1.16
N LEU A 35 -7.54 0.14 -0.14
CA LEU A 35 -7.22 -0.38 1.18
C LEU A 35 -7.60 0.64 2.26
N ASP A 36 -8.68 0.38 3.01
CA ASP A 36 -9.10 1.20 4.14
C ASP A 36 -8.49 0.71 5.46
N ILE A 37 -7.52 1.47 5.96
CA ILE A 37 -6.84 1.25 7.26
C ILE A 37 -7.24 2.28 8.32
N SER A 38 -8.26 3.09 8.07
CA SER A 38 -8.66 4.21 8.95
C SER A 38 -9.07 3.78 10.36
N ASN A 39 -9.48 2.52 10.52
CA ASN A 39 -9.93 1.93 11.79
C ASN A 39 -8.84 1.12 12.51
N ASN A 40 -7.58 1.21 12.07
CA ASN A 40 -6.45 0.48 12.63
C ASN A 40 -5.40 1.45 13.24
N PRO A 41 -5.74 2.22 14.29
CA PRO A 41 -4.86 3.27 14.83
C PRO A 41 -3.57 2.74 15.47
N GLU A 42 -3.53 1.44 15.79
CA GLU A 42 -2.38 0.75 16.36
C GLU A 42 -1.40 0.20 15.29
N LEU A 43 -1.67 0.45 14.00
CA LEU A 43 -0.84 -0.09 12.91
C LEU A 43 0.58 0.50 12.94
N GLU A 44 1.58 -0.38 13.02
CA GLU A 44 3.01 -0.06 13.05
C GLU A 44 3.72 -0.43 11.74
N VAL A 45 3.26 -1.50 11.09
CA VAL A 45 3.82 -2.01 9.84
C VAL A 45 2.69 -2.24 8.85
N LEU A 46 2.83 -1.64 7.67
CA LEU A 46 1.99 -1.90 6.51
C LEU A 46 2.87 -2.29 5.33
N GLU A 47 2.64 -3.48 4.79
CA GLU A 47 3.21 -3.93 3.52
C GLU A 47 2.07 -4.27 2.55
N CYS A 48 1.81 -3.36 1.61
CA CYS A 48 0.77 -3.45 0.58
C CYS A 48 1.32 -3.26 -0.84
N TYR A 49 2.59 -3.59 -1.03
CA TYR A 49 3.25 -3.49 -2.32
C TYR A 49 2.74 -4.51 -3.35
N ASP A 50 3.02 -4.27 -4.62
CA ASP A 50 2.65 -5.15 -5.75
C ASP A 50 1.15 -5.49 -5.76
N ASN A 51 0.30 -4.46 -5.88
CA ASN A 51 -1.12 -4.67 -6.15
C ASN A 51 -1.53 -4.28 -7.59
N ALA A 52 -0.64 -3.63 -8.35
CA ALA A 52 -0.89 -3.23 -9.73
C ALA A 52 -0.58 -4.34 -10.77
N HIS A 53 -1.20 -5.53 -10.65
CA HIS A 53 -0.95 -6.62 -11.59
C HIS A 53 -1.39 -6.28 -13.02
N LEU A 54 -0.45 -6.33 -13.97
CA LEU A 54 -0.74 -6.31 -15.40
C LEU A 54 -1.19 -7.70 -15.85
N GLN A 55 -2.42 -7.83 -16.33
CA GLN A 55 -2.85 -9.07 -16.99
C GLN A 55 -2.25 -9.12 -18.41
N ILE A 56 -1.72 -10.29 -18.77
CA ILE A 56 -1.29 -10.59 -20.14
C ILE A 56 -2.50 -11.22 -20.84
N GLU A 57 -3.05 -10.51 -21.82
CA GLU A 57 -4.07 -11.04 -22.71
C GLU A 57 -3.47 -11.33 -24.08
N SER A 58 -3.82 -12.47 -24.67
CA SER A 58 -3.46 -12.77 -26.07
C SER A 58 -4.58 -12.33 -26.99
N ILE A 59 -4.33 -11.33 -27.83
CA ILE A 59 -5.27 -10.86 -28.86
C ILE A 59 -4.64 -11.13 -30.22
N TYR A 60 -5.29 -11.96 -31.04
CA TYR A 60 -4.81 -12.36 -32.37
C TYR A 60 -3.36 -12.89 -32.40
N GLY A 61 -2.94 -13.61 -31.35
CA GLY A 61 -1.58 -14.17 -31.25
C GLY A 61 -0.51 -13.16 -30.81
N VAL A 62 -0.91 -11.93 -30.48
CA VAL A 62 -0.04 -10.92 -29.86
C VAL A 62 -0.30 -10.88 -28.36
N MET A 63 0.75 -11.04 -27.55
CA MET A 63 0.67 -10.79 -26.12
C MET A 63 0.58 -9.28 -25.88
N ILE A 64 -0.53 -8.85 -25.31
CA ILE A 64 -0.75 -7.47 -24.90
C ILE A 64 -0.76 -7.43 -23.37
N ARG A 65 0.10 -6.60 -22.79
CA ARG A 65 0.02 -6.26 -21.37
C ARG A 65 -1.02 -5.16 -21.22
N ARG A 66 -2.14 -5.47 -20.60
CA ARG A 66 -3.17 -4.49 -20.25
C ARG A 66 -3.46 -4.61 -18.77
N ASN A 67 -3.70 -3.46 -18.13
CA ASN A 67 -4.38 -3.44 -16.84
C ASN A 67 -5.85 -3.04 -17.10
N PRO A 68 -6.71 -3.93 -17.63
CA PRO A 68 -8.10 -3.58 -17.94
C PRO A 68 -8.91 -3.24 -16.69
N TYR A 69 -8.42 -3.62 -15.50
CA TYR A 69 -9.09 -3.44 -14.22
C TYR A 69 -8.45 -2.38 -13.30
N GLY A 70 -7.29 -1.81 -13.67
CA GLY A 70 -6.60 -0.80 -12.86
C GLY A 70 -6.37 -1.26 -11.41
N THR A 71 -5.80 -2.44 -11.20
CA THR A 71 -5.80 -3.13 -9.90
C THR A 71 -4.87 -2.57 -8.82
N GLY A 72 -4.11 -1.51 -9.04
CA GLY A 72 -3.26 -0.92 -7.99
C GLY A 72 -4.01 -0.01 -7.01
N ILE A 73 -3.50 0.09 -5.78
CA ILE A 73 -4.00 1.07 -4.81
C ILE A 73 -3.72 2.48 -5.35
N ARG A 74 -4.78 3.29 -5.50
CA ARG A 74 -4.66 4.68 -6.01
C ARG A 74 -4.60 5.73 -4.93
N VAL A 75 -5.29 5.48 -3.82
CA VAL A 75 -5.37 6.39 -2.68
C VAL A 75 -5.03 5.56 -1.45
N LEU A 76 -3.99 5.97 -0.74
CA LEU A 76 -3.61 5.39 0.54
C LEU A 76 -3.59 6.49 1.60
N ASP A 77 -4.62 6.53 2.44
CA ASP A 77 -4.71 7.48 3.55
C ASP A 77 -4.12 6.87 4.83
N THR A 78 -2.94 7.35 5.21
CA THR A 78 -2.22 6.93 6.42
C THR A 78 -2.44 7.87 7.62
N THR A 79 -3.29 8.89 7.48
CA THR A 79 -3.43 9.96 8.48
C THR A 79 -4.03 9.49 9.80
N ASN A 80 -4.74 8.36 9.79
CA ASN A 80 -5.32 7.72 10.98
C ASN A 80 -4.40 6.66 11.62
N ASN A 81 -3.17 6.50 11.12
CA ASN A 81 -2.21 5.50 11.60
C ASN A 81 -0.92 6.15 12.12
N PRO A 82 -1.00 6.99 13.18
CA PRO A 82 0.13 7.80 13.64
C PRO A 82 1.30 6.98 14.21
N LYS A 83 1.08 5.70 14.49
CA LYS A 83 2.08 4.75 15.00
C LYS A 83 2.86 4.02 13.89
N LEU A 84 2.58 4.28 12.62
CA LEU A 84 3.30 3.67 11.50
C LEU A 84 4.80 3.98 11.61
N LYS A 85 5.60 2.91 11.57
CA LYS A 85 7.07 2.93 11.56
C LYS A 85 7.62 2.43 10.22
N VAL A 86 6.89 1.53 9.56
CA VAL A 86 7.25 0.93 8.29
C VAL A 86 6.06 1.00 7.35
N LEU A 87 6.27 1.62 6.20
CA LEU A 87 5.30 1.65 5.10
C LEU A 87 6.00 1.17 3.82
N LYS A 88 5.54 0.05 3.28
CA LYS A 88 5.91 -0.42 1.95
C LYS A 88 4.67 -0.49 1.07
N CYS A 89 4.57 0.46 0.15
CA CYS A 89 3.44 0.60 -0.76
C CYS A 89 3.89 0.74 -2.22
N SER A 90 5.07 0.23 -2.54
CA SER A 90 5.64 0.21 -3.87
C SER A 90 4.79 -0.57 -4.90
N SER A 91 5.03 -0.34 -6.19
CA SER A 91 4.33 -1.02 -7.29
C SER A 91 2.79 -0.91 -7.20
N ASN A 92 2.32 0.31 -7.08
CA ASN A 92 0.90 0.65 -6.97
C ASN A 92 0.56 1.81 -7.94
N GLU A 93 -0.64 2.39 -7.82
CA GLU A 93 -1.06 3.55 -8.62
C GLU A 93 -1.24 4.80 -7.76
N ILE A 94 -0.53 4.91 -6.62
CA ILE A 94 -0.72 5.99 -5.65
C ILE A 94 -0.32 7.32 -6.28
N THR A 95 -1.22 8.29 -6.30
CA THR A 95 -0.97 9.63 -6.88
C THR A 95 -0.52 10.66 -5.86
N SER A 96 -0.86 10.45 -4.58
CA SER A 96 -0.46 11.32 -3.48
C SER A 96 -0.34 10.51 -2.20
N LEU A 97 0.69 10.84 -1.40
CA LEU A 97 0.95 10.17 -0.12
C LEU A 97 1.19 11.24 0.96
N ASN A 98 0.22 11.40 1.85
CA ASN A 98 0.28 12.38 2.93
C ASN A 98 0.83 11.75 4.21
N LEU A 99 2.11 12.00 4.51
CA LEU A 99 2.80 11.45 5.68
C LEU A 99 2.76 12.36 6.92
N SER A 100 1.99 13.46 6.89
CA SER A 100 2.00 14.51 7.92
C SER A 100 1.56 14.06 9.32
N LYS A 101 1.06 12.84 9.48
CA LYS A 101 0.68 12.24 10.78
C LYS A 101 1.57 11.06 11.17
N ASN A 102 2.46 10.61 10.29
CA ASN A 102 3.29 9.43 10.49
C ASN A 102 4.67 9.85 11.02
N TYR A 103 4.70 10.63 12.11
CA TYR A 103 5.93 11.20 12.68
C TYR A 103 6.92 10.14 13.17
N GLN A 104 6.46 8.91 13.36
CA GLN A 104 7.28 7.77 13.80
C GLN A 104 7.78 6.92 12.62
N LEU A 105 7.54 7.33 11.38
CA LEU A 105 7.94 6.56 10.20
C LEU A 105 9.47 6.55 10.07
N LEU A 106 10.05 5.34 10.08
CA LEU A 106 11.48 5.07 10.02
C LEU A 106 11.91 4.49 8.68
N HIS A 107 10.99 3.80 8.01
CA HIS A 107 11.20 3.18 6.71
C HIS A 107 10.01 3.47 5.79
N LEU A 108 10.33 3.95 4.59
CA LEU A 108 9.38 4.19 3.52
C LEU A 108 9.92 3.57 2.25
N ASP A 109 9.10 2.72 1.66
CA ASP A 109 9.25 2.21 0.31
C ASP A 109 7.98 2.54 -0.46
N CYS A 110 8.07 3.43 -1.44
CA CYS A 110 6.96 3.92 -2.23
C CYS A 110 7.32 4.10 -3.71
N ASP A 111 8.34 3.38 -4.18
CA ASP A 111 8.75 3.40 -5.59
C ASP A 111 7.66 2.78 -6.48
N ASP A 112 7.83 2.91 -7.80
CA ASP A 112 6.86 2.42 -8.80
C ASP A 112 5.40 2.80 -8.48
N ASN A 113 5.21 4.09 -8.18
CA ASN A 113 3.91 4.74 -8.01
C ASN A 113 3.79 5.95 -8.95
N ARG A 114 2.75 6.77 -8.78
CA ARG A 114 2.51 8.01 -9.55
C ARG A 114 2.55 9.26 -8.67
N ILE A 115 3.36 9.22 -7.61
CA ILE A 115 3.51 10.32 -6.64
C ILE A 115 4.36 11.43 -7.28
N GLU A 116 3.77 12.58 -7.56
CA GLU A 116 4.49 13.72 -8.14
C GLU A 116 5.28 14.53 -7.11
N ILE A 117 4.75 14.62 -5.89
CA ILE A 117 5.33 15.39 -4.80
C ILE A 117 5.26 14.53 -3.54
N LEU A 118 6.42 14.27 -2.95
CA LEU A 118 6.56 13.53 -1.72
C LEU A 118 7.22 14.42 -0.66
N ASP A 119 6.46 14.80 0.36
CA ASP A 119 6.97 15.53 1.53
C ASP A 119 7.22 14.56 2.70
N VAL A 120 8.49 14.34 3.00
CA VAL A 120 8.95 13.50 4.12
C VAL A 120 9.45 14.31 5.31
N SER A 121 9.35 15.65 5.27
CA SER A 121 9.94 16.55 6.29
C SER A 121 9.41 16.32 7.71
N THR A 122 8.24 15.70 7.84
CA THR A 122 7.59 15.39 9.12
C THR A 122 7.93 14.00 9.68
N THR A 123 8.71 13.20 8.96
CA THR A 123 9.04 11.81 9.29
C THR A 123 10.43 11.67 9.93
N GLN A 124 10.78 10.48 10.41
CA GLN A 124 12.10 10.14 10.99
C GLN A 124 12.88 9.16 10.11
N LEU A 125 12.77 9.29 8.79
CA LEU A 125 13.36 8.35 7.84
C LEU A 125 14.88 8.34 7.94
N ASN A 126 15.44 7.16 8.18
CA ASN A 126 16.90 6.95 8.15
C ASN A 126 17.38 6.56 6.74
N HIS A 127 16.52 5.91 5.95
CA HIS A 127 16.72 5.54 4.55
C HIS A 127 15.36 5.46 3.85
N TYR A 128 15.26 6.00 2.62
CA TYR A 128 14.08 5.85 1.76
C TYR A 128 14.52 5.64 0.31
N ILE A 129 13.73 4.89 -0.45
CA ILE A 129 13.91 4.68 -1.90
C ILE A 129 12.72 5.35 -2.60
N PRO A 130 12.93 6.46 -3.32
CA PRO A 130 11.90 7.12 -4.12
C PRO A 130 11.69 6.45 -5.49
#